data_AF-A0A519N1B5-F1
#
_entry.id   AF-A0A519N1B5-F1
#
_cell.length_a   1.000
_cell.length_b   1.000
_cell.length_c   1.000
_cell.angle_alpha   90.00
_cell.angle_beta   90.00
_cell.angle_gamma   90.00
#
_symmetry.space_group_name_H-M   'P 1'
#
loop_
_entity.id
_entity.type
_entity.pdbx_description
1 polymer ?
#
loop_
_entity_poly.entity_id
_entity_poly.type
_entity_poly.pdbx_seq_one_letter_code
_entity_poly.pdbx_strand_id
1 'polypeptide(L)'
;MKSFYILISLAFCLVGCKQTEEKPADGILFTSSQPQGEPSLSKIPRTFRGTFMNKDSVLLQIGRENIIKEYHWLVRFHMSERDSLRKEGIFLKGNLAVIKGIGYPAKMVSDSIEISFSERDTLFNIGQGMVAKRIDRSLVLNYKDSIFWNICIIEHEKNKVRLRYVGIDDKPIFDSIVKTTSKQVDSTRFVYSPNAKEFESVLKNLRRVTGSVYFKVTSK
;
A
#
# COMPACT_ATOMS: atom_id res chain seq x y z
N MET A 1 -26.68 22.36 13.14
CA MET A 1 -25.97 22.86 11.94
C MET A 1 -24.48 23.10 12.18
N LYS A 2 -24.03 23.67 13.31
CA LYS A 2 -22.59 23.83 13.63
C LYS A 2 -21.83 22.50 13.80
N SER A 3 -22.51 21.43 14.23
CA SER A 3 -21.90 20.11 14.47
C SER A 3 -21.55 19.31 13.20
N PHE A 4 -22.21 19.60 12.06
CA PHE A 4 -21.93 18.90 10.79
C PHE A 4 -20.60 19.36 10.17
N TYR A 5 -20.21 20.61 10.42
CA TYR A 5 -18.95 21.18 9.95
C TYR A 5 -17.72 20.62 10.68
N ILE A 6 -17.87 20.13 11.92
CA ILE A 6 -16.76 19.52 12.68
C ILE A 6 -16.42 18.14 12.10
N LEU A 7 -17.43 17.34 11.74
CA LEU A 7 -17.23 16.06 11.06
C LEU A 7 -16.62 16.23 9.66
N ILE A 8 -17.04 17.27 8.91
CA ILE A 8 -16.47 17.59 7.59
C ILE A 8 -15.06 18.16 7.74
N SER A 9 -14.77 19.03 8.70
CA SER A 9 -13.42 19.59 8.87
C SER A 9 -12.43 18.56 9.42
N LEU A 10 -12.87 17.64 10.29
CA LEU A 10 -12.05 16.52 10.75
C LEU A 10 -11.80 15.52 9.61
N ALA A 11 -12.77 15.31 8.71
CA ALA A 11 -12.56 14.53 7.49
C ALA A 11 -11.60 15.23 6.50
N PHE A 12 -11.69 16.56 6.33
CA PHE A 12 -10.83 17.34 5.43
C PHE A 12 -9.39 17.51 5.95
N CYS A 13 -9.17 17.61 7.26
CA CYS A 13 -7.82 17.66 7.84
C CYS A 13 -7.09 16.31 7.77
N LEU A 14 -7.78 15.20 7.53
CA LEU A 14 -7.17 13.88 7.28
C LEU A 14 -6.79 13.66 5.80
N VAL A 15 -7.22 14.53 4.89
CA VAL A 15 -6.80 14.54 3.46
C VAL A 15 -5.58 15.44 3.24
N GLY A 16 -4.95 15.95 4.32
CA GLY A 16 -3.67 16.65 4.22
C GLY A 16 -2.63 15.71 3.62
N CYS A 17 -2.38 15.84 2.30
CA CYS A 17 -1.36 15.16 1.48
C CYS A 17 -0.64 14.01 2.19
N LYS A 18 -1.39 12.96 2.57
CA LYS A 18 -0.77 11.66 2.72
C LYS A 18 -0.44 11.30 1.28
N GLN A 19 0.85 11.19 0.97
CA GLN A 19 1.28 10.38 -0.16
C GLN A 19 0.85 8.95 0.17
N THR A 20 -0.44 8.66 0.03
CA THR A 20 -0.95 7.31 0.08
C THR A 20 -0.29 6.61 -1.09
N GLU A 21 0.47 5.57 -0.78
CA GLU A 21 0.97 4.62 -1.76
C GLU A 21 -0.20 3.81 -2.30
N GLU A 22 -1.07 4.49 -3.04
CA GLU A 22 -2.11 3.86 -3.81
C GLU A 22 -1.48 3.27 -5.06
N LYS A 23 -1.98 2.10 -5.43
CA LYS A 23 -1.69 1.51 -6.74
C LYS A 23 -2.01 2.60 -7.78
N PRO A 24 -1.06 3.03 -8.61
CA PRO A 24 -1.33 4.03 -9.62
C PRO A 24 -2.46 3.51 -10.52
N ALA A 25 -3.57 4.25 -10.59
CA ALA A 25 -4.62 4.01 -11.58
C ALA A 25 -4.10 4.25 -13.01
N ASP A 26 -3.05 5.06 -13.09
CA ASP A 26 -2.42 5.60 -14.28
C ASP A 26 -0.92 5.32 -14.28
N GLY A 27 -0.33 5.14 -15.47
CA GLY A 27 1.12 5.05 -15.61
C GLY A 27 1.61 3.96 -16.57
N ILE A 28 2.63 3.24 -16.14
CA ILE A 28 3.37 2.31 -16.98
C ILE A 28 2.73 0.92 -16.92
N LEU A 29 2.27 0.45 -18.07
CA LEU A 29 1.61 -0.83 -18.27
C LEU A 29 2.51 -1.78 -19.06
N PHE A 30 2.26 -3.08 -18.91
CA PHE A 30 2.95 -4.13 -19.66
C PHE A 30 1.99 -5.07 -20.37
N THR A 31 2.41 -5.56 -21.53
CA THR A 31 1.67 -6.59 -22.29
C THR A 31 1.74 -7.98 -21.64
N SER A 32 2.75 -8.21 -20.79
CA SER A 32 2.96 -9.47 -20.07
C SER A 32 3.59 -9.22 -18.70
N SER A 33 3.51 -10.23 -17.82
CA SER A 33 4.11 -10.15 -16.49
C SER A 33 5.64 -10.03 -16.56
N GLN A 34 6.17 -9.08 -15.79
CA GLN A 34 7.57 -8.73 -15.74
C GLN A 34 8.30 -9.36 -14.52
N PRO A 35 9.57 -9.73 -14.66
CA PRO A 35 10.31 -9.75 -15.92
C PRO A 35 9.79 -10.85 -16.86
N GLN A 36 9.87 -10.64 -18.17
CA GLN A 36 9.56 -11.68 -19.15
C GLN A 36 10.55 -12.85 -19.04
N GLY A 37 10.08 -14.08 -19.26
CA GLY A 37 10.91 -15.29 -19.20
C GLY A 37 11.23 -15.80 -17.80
N GLU A 38 11.13 -14.95 -16.76
CA GLU A 38 11.30 -15.39 -15.37
C GLU A 38 10.11 -16.22 -14.89
N PRO A 39 10.34 -17.32 -14.14
CA PRO A 39 9.29 -18.19 -13.64
C PRO A 39 8.46 -17.49 -12.55
N SER A 40 7.17 -17.77 -12.56
CA SER A 40 6.25 -17.35 -11.51
C SER A 40 6.56 -18.09 -10.20
N LEU A 41 6.60 -17.36 -9.09
CA LEU A 41 6.76 -17.92 -7.77
C LEU A 41 5.43 -18.46 -7.26
N SER A 42 5.46 -19.65 -6.66
CA SER A 42 4.32 -20.17 -5.89
C SER A 42 4.26 -19.57 -4.48
N LYS A 43 5.39 -19.07 -3.96
CA LYS A 43 5.55 -18.55 -2.59
C LYS A 43 6.54 -17.40 -2.57
N ILE A 44 6.25 -16.35 -1.80
CA ILE A 44 7.15 -15.23 -1.57
C ILE A 44 8.42 -15.73 -0.85
N PRO A 45 9.65 -15.38 -1.24
CA PRO A 45 10.87 -15.92 -0.60
C PRO A 45 11.00 -15.49 0.86
N ARG A 46 11.56 -16.36 1.72
CA ARG A 46 11.71 -16.12 3.17
C ARG A 46 12.43 -14.80 3.50
N THR A 47 13.36 -14.37 2.64
CA THR A 47 14.10 -13.11 2.81
C THR A 47 13.21 -11.87 2.84
N PHE A 48 12.06 -11.89 2.14
CA PHE A 48 11.11 -10.77 2.13
C PHE A 48 10.06 -10.86 3.24
N ARG A 49 9.90 -12.04 3.88
CA ARG A 49 8.80 -12.28 4.81
C ARG A 49 9.02 -11.62 6.16
N GLY A 50 7.92 -11.23 6.78
CA GLY A 50 7.88 -10.65 8.11
C GLY A 50 6.93 -9.47 8.22
N THR A 51 6.91 -8.87 9.39
CA THR A 51 6.16 -7.65 9.68
C THR A 51 7.13 -6.47 9.66
N PHE A 52 6.79 -5.46 8.89
CA PHE A 52 7.55 -4.22 8.76
C PHE A 52 6.64 -3.03 9.06
N MET A 53 7.21 -1.90 9.48
CA MET A 53 6.46 -0.68 9.80
C MET A 53 7.14 0.52 9.14
N ASN A 54 6.36 1.42 8.53
CA ASN A 54 6.88 2.69 8.02
C ASN A 54 6.81 3.79 9.10
N LYS A 55 7.27 5.00 8.75
CA LYS A 55 7.23 6.18 9.63
C LYS A 55 5.81 6.61 10.05
N ASP A 56 4.80 6.22 9.26
CA ASP A 56 3.40 6.58 9.47
C ASP A 56 2.65 5.50 10.26
N SER A 57 3.37 4.59 10.92
CA SER A 57 2.85 3.46 11.69
C SER A 57 1.97 2.48 10.89
N VAL A 58 2.10 2.48 9.57
CA VAL A 58 1.47 1.48 8.70
C VAL A 58 2.30 0.21 8.74
N LEU A 59 1.66 -0.89 9.09
CA LEU A 59 2.27 -2.22 9.08
C LEU A 59 2.18 -2.81 7.66
N LEU A 60 3.27 -3.41 7.22
CA LEU A 60 3.35 -4.23 6.01
C LEU A 60 3.68 -5.66 6.45
N GLN A 61 2.72 -6.57 6.28
CA GLN A 61 2.87 -7.98 6.59
C GLN A 61 3.11 -8.75 5.30
N ILE A 62 4.32 -9.26 5.12
CA ILE A 62 4.70 -10.08 3.97
C ILE A 62 4.67 -11.55 4.41
N GLY A 63 3.61 -12.24 4.00
CA GLY A 63 3.35 -13.65 4.29
C GLY A 63 3.98 -14.62 3.31
N ARG A 64 3.51 -15.87 3.32
CA ARG A 64 3.97 -16.91 2.38
C ARG A 64 3.46 -16.67 0.96
N GLU A 65 2.22 -16.21 0.84
CA GLU A 65 1.48 -16.08 -0.42
C GLU A 65 0.83 -14.69 -0.56
N ASN A 66 0.72 -13.92 0.52
CA ASN A 66 0.05 -12.63 0.53
C ASN A 66 0.92 -11.51 1.11
N ILE A 67 0.54 -10.27 0.80
CA ILE A 67 1.09 -9.06 1.37
C ILE A 67 -0.09 -8.19 1.79
N ILE A 68 -0.10 -7.81 3.07
CA ILE A 68 -1.20 -7.06 3.68
C ILE A 68 -0.63 -5.76 4.24
N LYS A 69 -1.31 -4.64 3.97
CA LYS A 69 -1.11 -3.38 4.68
C LYS A 69 -2.13 -3.30 5.82
N GLU A 70 -1.66 -2.94 7.00
CA GLU A 70 -2.52 -2.74 8.17
C GLU A 70 -2.31 -1.32 8.71
N TYR A 71 -3.41 -0.59 8.80
CA TYR A 71 -3.46 0.78 9.25
C TYR A 71 -4.05 0.79 10.65
N HIS A 72 -3.36 1.43 11.59
CA HIS A 72 -3.87 1.65 12.93
C HIS A 72 -3.97 3.14 13.18
N TRP A 73 -5.11 3.58 13.70
CA TRP A 73 -5.26 4.95 14.14
C TRP A 73 -6.12 5.00 15.40
N LEU A 74 -5.92 6.07 16.16
CA LEU A 74 -6.62 6.35 17.38
C LEU A 74 -7.43 7.62 17.17
N VAL A 75 -8.68 7.63 17.62
CA VAL A 75 -9.47 8.85 17.73
C VAL A 75 -9.76 9.08 19.19
N ARG A 76 -9.53 10.31 19.64
CA ARG A 76 -9.75 10.71 21.03
C ARG A 76 -10.84 11.76 21.09
N PHE A 77 -11.79 11.55 21.98
CA PHE A 77 -12.87 12.49 22.26
C PHE A 77 -12.86 12.85 23.74
N HIS A 78 -13.09 14.12 24.06
CA HIS A 78 -13.24 14.54 25.43
C HIS A 78 -14.59 14.08 25.99
N MET A 79 -14.69 13.77 27.28
CA MET A 79 -15.91 13.25 27.89
C MET A 79 -17.11 14.19 27.81
N SER A 80 -16.86 15.51 27.70
CA SER A 80 -17.92 16.49 27.44
C SER A 80 -18.64 16.27 26.11
N GLU A 81 -18.03 15.54 25.17
CA GLU A 81 -18.58 15.26 23.84
C GLU A 81 -19.44 13.99 23.82
N ARG A 82 -19.55 13.26 24.95
CA ARG A 82 -20.23 11.97 25.03
C ARG A 82 -21.67 11.98 24.52
N ASP A 83 -22.44 13.01 24.87
CA ASP A 83 -23.83 13.13 24.41
C ASP A 83 -23.92 13.38 22.91
N SER A 84 -22.94 14.08 22.33
CA SER A 84 -22.82 14.27 20.89
C SER A 84 -22.48 12.95 20.20
N LEU A 85 -21.51 12.19 20.72
CA LEU A 85 -21.15 10.86 20.20
C LEU A 85 -22.36 9.92 20.16
N ARG A 86 -23.17 9.92 21.22
CA ARG A 86 -24.39 9.10 21.28
C ARG A 86 -25.40 9.47 20.20
N LYS A 87 -25.57 10.78 19.91
CA LYS A 87 -26.45 11.26 18.83
C LYS A 87 -25.94 10.85 17.45
N GLU A 88 -24.62 10.76 17.27
CA GLU A 88 -23.97 10.26 16.06
C GLU A 88 -23.97 8.71 15.97
N GLY A 89 -24.65 8.02 16.90
CA GLY A 89 -24.78 6.56 16.90
C GLY A 89 -23.56 5.80 17.41
N ILE A 90 -22.71 6.47 18.21
CA ILE A 90 -21.54 5.88 18.88
C ILE A 90 -21.90 5.59 20.34
N PHE A 91 -21.88 4.31 20.73
CA PHE A 91 -22.28 3.88 22.08
C PHE A 91 -21.13 3.19 22.81
N LEU A 92 -20.86 3.60 24.04
CA LEU A 92 -19.82 2.98 24.86
C LEU A 92 -20.39 1.81 25.67
N LYS A 93 -19.76 0.64 25.55
CA LYS A 93 -20.12 -0.59 26.25
C LYS A 93 -18.87 -1.24 26.82
N GLY A 94 -18.56 -0.93 28.08
CA GLY A 94 -17.34 -1.41 28.74
C GLY A 94 -16.09 -0.88 28.03
N ASN A 95 -15.24 -1.80 27.57
CA ASN A 95 -14.01 -1.51 26.81
C ASN A 95 -14.23 -1.42 25.29
N LEU A 96 -15.48 -1.22 24.83
CA LEU A 96 -15.81 -1.10 23.42
C LEU A 96 -16.59 0.19 23.13
N ALA A 97 -16.31 0.81 21.98
CA ALA A 97 -17.19 1.75 21.32
C ALA A 97 -17.92 1.03 20.18
N VAL A 98 -19.25 1.03 20.21
CA VAL A 98 -20.11 0.41 19.19
C VAL A 98 -20.54 1.49 18.21
N ILE A 99 -20.13 1.33 16.95
CA ILE A 99 -20.42 2.27 15.85
C ILE A 99 -21.08 1.46 14.73
N LYS A 100 -22.32 1.80 14.37
CA LYS A 100 -23.10 1.06 13.35
C LYS A 100 -23.16 -0.46 13.61
N GLY A 101 -23.21 -0.87 14.87
CA GLY A 101 -23.27 -2.29 15.29
C GLY A 101 -21.91 -3.01 15.35
N ILE A 102 -20.81 -2.36 14.99
CA ILE A 102 -19.46 -2.91 15.06
C ILE A 102 -18.77 -2.40 16.32
N GLY A 103 -18.17 -3.31 17.10
CA GLY A 103 -17.41 -2.97 18.31
C GLY A 103 -15.95 -2.67 18.01
N TYR A 104 -15.47 -1.52 18.48
CA TYR A 104 -14.08 -1.08 18.40
C TYR A 104 -13.48 -1.00 19.81
N PRO A 105 -12.23 -1.45 20.03
CA PRO A 105 -11.58 -1.29 21.33
C PRO A 105 -11.58 0.18 21.75
N ALA A 106 -11.99 0.42 23.00
CA ALA A 106 -12.00 1.75 23.57
C ALA A 106 -11.50 1.71 25.01
N LYS A 107 -10.79 2.75 25.41
CA LYS A 107 -10.29 2.90 26.79
C LYS A 107 -10.45 4.33 27.27
N MET A 108 -10.63 4.45 28.57
CA MET A 108 -10.56 5.73 29.27
C MET A 108 -9.11 6.14 29.43
N VAL A 109 -8.81 7.38 29.05
CA VAL A 109 -7.49 8.00 29.27
C VAL A 109 -7.73 9.40 29.82
N SER A 110 -7.67 9.53 31.15
CA SER A 110 -8.05 10.74 31.88
C SER A 110 -9.51 11.13 31.64
N ASP A 111 -9.76 12.35 31.19
CA ASP A 111 -11.06 12.95 30.86
C ASP A 111 -11.55 12.62 29.44
N SER A 112 -10.84 11.73 28.75
CA SER A 112 -11.08 11.45 27.35
C SER A 112 -11.27 9.96 27.12
N ILE A 113 -12.02 9.64 26.08
CA ILE A 113 -12.09 8.30 25.53
C ILE A 113 -11.22 8.19 24.29
N GLU A 114 -10.40 7.15 24.25
CA GLU A 114 -9.60 6.78 23.09
C GLU A 114 -10.21 5.53 22.45
N ILE A 115 -10.55 5.63 21.16
CA ILE A 115 -11.09 4.54 20.36
C ILE A 115 -10.02 4.12 19.35
N SER A 116 -9.72 2.82 19.32
CA SER A 116 -8.76 2.22 18.42
C SER A 116 -9.43 1.67 17.18
N PHE A 117 -8.93 2.08 16.02
CA PHE A 117 -9.35 1.59 14.73
C PHE A 117 -8.21 0.83 14.06
N SER A 118 -8.59 -0.19 13.28
CA SER A 118 -7.66 -0.93 12.44
C SER A 118 -8.34 -1.28 11.12
N GLU A 119 -7.62 -1.10 10.02
CA GLU A 119 -8.04 -1.53 8.68
C GLU A 119 -6.95 -2.37 8.04
N ARG A 120 -7.36 -3.45 7.36
CA ARG A 120 -6.46 -4.35 6.65
C ARG A 120 -6.79 -4.36 5.16
N ASP A 121 -5.78 -4.05 4.35
CA ASP A 121 -5.86 -4.03 2.90
C ASP A 121 -4.94 -5.10 2.30
N THR A 122 -5.46 -5.90 1.37
CA THR A 122 -4.68 -6.93 0.69
C THR A 122 -3.97 -6.34 -0.52
N LEU A 123 -2.71 -5.99 -0.33
CA LEU A 123 -1.87 -5.42 -1.38
C LEU A 123 -1.52 -6.43 -2.47
N PHE A 124 -1.36 -7.71 -2.11
CA PHE A 124 -1.00 -8.75 -3.06
C PHE A 124 -1.39 -10.15 -2.55
N ASN A 125 -1.78 -11.04 -3.45
CA ASN A 125 -2.00 -12.44 -3.15
C ASN A 125 -1.57 -13.28 -4.36
N ILE A 126 -0.63 -14.22 -4.21
CA ILE A 126 -0.20 -15.11 -5.29
C ILE A 126 -1.40 -15.93 -5.78
N GLY A 127 -1.70 -15.82 -7.07
CA GLY A 127 -2.96 -16.30 -7.63
C GLY A 127 -3.92 -15.14 -7.85
N GLN A 128 -5.21 -15.42 -8.09
CA GLN A 128 -6.25 -14.39 -8.29
C GLN A 128 -5.88 -13.32 -9.36
N GLY A 129 -5.19 -13.72 -10.44
CA GLY A 129 -4.75 -12.77 -11.48
C GLY A 129 -3.49 -11.98 -11.13
N MET A 130 -2.81 -12.31 -10.02
CA MET A 130 -1.54 -11.73 -9.62
C MET A 130 -0.40 -12.76 -9.67
N VAL A 131 0.79 -12.29 -10.05
CA VAL A 131 1.97 -13.14 -10.25
C VAL A 131 3.19 -12.50 -9.59
N ALA A 132 3.88 -13.24 -8.74
CA ALA A 132 5.14 -12.79 -8.16
C ALA A 132 6.31 -13.38 -8.97
N LYS A 133 7.29 -12.56 -9.32
CA LYS A 133 8.55 -12.99 -9.92
C LYS A 133 9.71 -12.42 -9.14
N ARG A 134 10.87 -13.08 -9.22
CA ARG A 134 12.10 -12.61 -8.58
C ARG A 134 13.13 -12.27 -9.64
N ILE A 135 13.82 -11.16 -9.44
CA ILE A 135 15.01 -10.82 -10.20
C ILE A 135 16.02 -10.17 -9.26
N ASP A 136 17.21 -10.78 -9.15
CA ASP A 136 18.25 -10.35 -8.23
C ASP A 136 17.73 -10.22 -6.75
N ARG A 137 17.81 -9.04 -6.15
CA ARG A 137 17.36 -8.71 -4.79
C ARG A 137 15.94 -8.12 -4.74
N SER A 138 15.23 -8.12 -5.86
CA SER A 138 13.91 -7.54 -5.98
C SER A 138 12.85 -8.62 -6.19
N LEU A 139 11.71 -8.43 -5.54
CA LEU A 139 10.47 -9.14 -5.77
C LEU A 139 9.57 -8.24 -6.62
N VAL A 140 9.17 -8.72 -7.79
CA VAL A 140 8.29 -8.01 -8.72
C VAL A 140 6.90 -8.61 -8.62
N LEU A 141 5.97 -7.84 -8.07
CA LEU A 141 4.57 -8.16 -7.92
C LEU A 141 3.84 -7.68 -9.17
N ASN A 142 3.25 -8.60 -9.92
CA ASN A 142 2.52 -8.30 -11.14
C ASN A 142 1.03 -8.39 -10.89
N TYR A 143 0.31 -7.37 -11.33
CA TYR A 143 -1.14 -7.24 -11.19
C TYR A 143 -1.75 -7.19 -12.58
N LYS A 144 -2.57 -8.18 -12.93
CA LYS A 144 -3.32 -8.11 -14.17
C LYS A 144 -4.48 -7.13 -14.00
N ASP A 145 -4.58 -6.18 -14.91
CA ASP A 145 -5.68 -5.24 -15.03
C ASP A 145 -6.23 -5.30 -16.46
N SER A 146 -7.38 -5.95 -16.62
CA SER A 146 -7.92 -6.34 -17.92
C SER A 146 -6.87 -7.13 -18.74
N ILE A 147 -6.42 -6.59 -19.88
CA ILE A 147 -5.43 -7.20 -20.77
C ILE A 147 -3.99 -6.80 -20.46
N PHE A 148 -3.77 -5.82 -19.58
CA PHE A 148 -2.45 -5.28 -19.25
C PHE A 148 -1.99 -5.71 -17.86
N TRP A 149 -0.72 -5.48 -17.59
CA TRP A 149 -0.08 -5.75 -16.31
C TRP A 149 0.50 -4.47 -15.71
N ASN A 150 0.29 -4.29 -14.41
CA ASN A 150 0.96 -3.31 -13.58
C ASN A 150 1.97 -4.00 -12.67
N ILE A 151 2.94 -3.27 -12.14
CA ILE A 151 3.91 -3.84 -11.20
C ILE A 151 4.12 -3.01 -9.94
N CYS A 152 4.40 -3.72 -8.86
CA CYS A 152 5.00 -3.19 -7.64
C CYS A 152 6.31 -3.93 -7.37
N ILE A 153 7.33 -3.19 -7.01
CA ILE A 153 8.67 -3.70 -6.72
C ILE A 153 8.87 -3.64 -5.21
N ILE A 154 9.25 -4.78 -4.64
CA ILE A 154 9.72 -4.87 -3.26
C ILE A 154 11.21 -5.20 -3.28
N GLU A 155 12.00 -4.37 -2.61
CA GLU A 155 13.42 -4.57 -2.44
C GLU A 155 13.74 -4.83 -0.98
N HIS A 156 14.58 -5.83 -0.72
CA HIS A 156 14.97 -6.17 0.64
C HIS A 156 16.43 -5.76 0.90
N GLU A 157 16.65 -5.01 1.99
CA GLU A 157 17.97 -4.61 2.44
C GLU A 157 18.07 -4.75 3.96
N LYS A 158 18.80 -5.77 4.45
CA LYS A 158 19.00 -6.07 5.88
C LYS A 158 17.68 -6.18 6.67
N ASN A 159 17.30 -5.13 7.38
CA ASN A 159 16.13 -5.05 8.25
C ASN A 159 15.07 -4.09 7.70
N LYS A 160 15.13 -3.71 6.43
CA LYS A 160 14.10 -2.89 5.78
C LYS A 160 13.69 -3.47 4.45
N VAL A 161 12.45 -3.20 4.07
CA VAL A 161 11.95 -3.38 2.72
C VAL A 161 11.54 -2.04 2.14
N ARG A 162 11.81 -1.85 0.86
CA ARG A 162 11.32 -0.71 0.09
C ARG A 162 10.24 -1.22 -0.84
N LEU A 163 9.05 -0.63 -0.74
CA LEU A 163 7.93 -0.90 -1.62
C LEU A 163 7.80 0.27 -2.60
N ARG A 164 7.52 -0.02 -3.86
CA ARG A 164 7.30 1.01 -4.87
C ARG A 164 6.44 0.51 -6.01
N TYR A 165 5.41 1.27 -6.36
CA TYR A 165 4.70 1.10 -7.62
C TYR A 165 5.44 1.80 -8.75
N VAL A 166 5.40 1.21 -9.95
CA VAL A 166 5.86 1.89 -11.15
C VAL A 166 4.74 2.74 -11.71
N GLY A 167 5.00 4.03 -11.89
CA GLY A 167 4.00 5.04 -12.26
C GLY A 167 4.43 5.88 -13.45
N ILE A 168 3.57 6.83 -13.86
CA ILE A 168 3.83 7.71 -15.01
C ILE A 168 5.16 8.48 -14.90
N ASP A 169 5.58 8.84 -13.69
CA ASP A 169 6.84 9.55 -13.43
C ASP A 169 8.07 8.72 -13.83
N ASP A 170 7.93 7.41 -14.00
CA ASP A 170 8.99 6.52 -14.45
C ASP A 170 9.15 6.50 -15.97
N LYS A 171 8.20 7.08 -16.73
CA LYS A 171 8.21 7.10 -18.20
C LYS A 171 9.56 7.50 -18.80
N PRO A 172 10.27 8.55 -18.33
CA PRO A 172 11.58 8.91 -18.89
C PRO A 172 12.63 7.81 -18.76
N ILE A 173 12.58 7.00 -17.69
CA ILE A 173 13.49 5.86 -17.49
C ILE A 173 13.17 4.77 -18.52
N PHE A 174 11.89 4.49 -18.75
CA PHE A 174 11.47 3.50 -19.74
C PHE A 174 11.79 3.94 -21.17
N ASP A 175 11.49 5.20 -21.53
CA ASP A 175 11.80 5.77 -22.85
C ASP A 175 13.30 5.72 -23.17
N SER A 176 14.15 5.88 -22.15
CA SER A 176 15.61 5.83 -22.30
C SER A 176 16.18 4.42 -22.51
N ILE A 177 15.48 3.37 -22.07
CA ILE A 177 16.06 2.01 -21.94
C ILE A 177 15.36 1.01 -22.87
N VAL A 178 14.04 1.11 -22.99
CA VAL A 178 13.23 0.18 -23.77
C VAL A 178 13.28 0.62 -25.23
N LYS A 179 13.82 -0.24 -26.10
CA LYS A 179 14.00 0.10 -27.52
C LYS A 179 12.69 0.26 -28.27
N THR A 180 11.67 -0.50 -27.88
CA THR A 180 10.34 -0.43 -28.48
C THR A 180 9.60 0.78 -27.94
N THR A 181 9.15 1.65 -28.84
CA THR A 181 8.32 2.80 -28.48
C THR A 181 7.07 2.36 -27.72
N SER A 182 6.78 3.05 -26.61
CA SER A 182 5.55 2.83 -25.86
C SER A 182 4.31 3.06 -26.71
N LYS A 183 3.27 2.26 -26.52
CA LYS A 183 1.94 2.58 -27.07
C LYS A 183 1.15 3.36 -26.02
N GLN A 184 0.78 4.59 -26.35
CA GLN A 184 -0.13 5.39 -25.53
C GLN A 184 -1.55 4.81 -25.62
N VAL A 185 -2.17 4.54 -24.47
CA VAL A 185 -3.57 4.08 -24.37
C VAL A 185 -4.50 5.27 -24.17
N ASP A 186 -4.07 6.24 -23.36
CA ASP A 186 -4.70 7.54 -23.14
C ASP A 186 -3.66 8.55 -22.62
N SER A 187 -4.08 9.72 -22.12
CA SER A 187 -3.16 10.76 -21.65
C SER A 187 -2.27 10.35 -20.48
N THR A 188 -2.62 9.29 -19.75
CA THR A 188 -1.99 8.93 -18.48
C THR A 188 -1.43 7.50 -18.46
N ARG A 189 -1.70 6.68 -19.49
CA ARG A 189 -1.27 5.27 -19.55
C ARG A 189 -0.45 4.94 -20.80
N PHE A 190 0.71 4.33 -20.56
CA PHE A 190 1.67 3.96 -21.59
C PHE A 190 2.05 2.48 -21.47
N VAL A 191 1.90 1.73 -22.55
CA VAL A 191 2.19 0.30 -22.60
C VAL A 191 3.59 0.07 -23.15
N TYR A 192 4.40 -0.65 -22.38
CA TYR A 192 5.73 -1.12 -22.78
C TYR A 192 5.77 -2.65 -22.85
N SER A 193 6.72 -3.17 -23.63
CA SER A 193 6.98 -4.61 -23.72
C SER A 193 8.49 -4.87 -23.66
N PRO A 194 9.15 -4.51 -22.54
CA PRO A 194 10.59 -4.72 -22.41
C PRO A 194 10.90 -6.22 -22.38
N ASN A 195 12.02 -6.59 -22.97
CA ASN A 195 12.60 -7.91 -22.74
C ASN A 195 13.28 -7.97 -21.35
N ALA A 196 13.69 -9.16 -20.91
CA ALA A 196 14.27 -9.37 -19.58
C ALA A 196 15.49 -8.45 -19.28
N LYS A 197 16.38 -8.24 -20.25
CA LYS A 197 17.59 -7.41 -20.08
C LYS A 197 17.27 -5.92 -20.00
N GLU A 198 16.32 -5.46 -20.81
CA GLU A 198 15.81 -4.08 -20.75
C GLU A 198 15.14 -3.83 -19.41
N PHE A 199 14.27 -4.75 -18.95
CA PHE A 199 13.60 -4.64 -17.68
C PHE A 199 14.58 -4.66 -16.49
N GLU A 200 15.61 -5.49 -16.53
CA GLU A 200 16.68 -5.48 -15.52
C GLU A 200 17.40 -4.12 -15.46
N SER A 201 17.64 -3.51 -16.62
CA SER A 201 18.28 -2.19 -16.73
C SER A 201 17.35 -1.07 -16.20
N VAL A 202 16.05 -1.14 -16.49
CA VAL A 202 15.04 -0.27 -15.90
C VAL A 202 15.05 -0.41 -14.38
N LEU A 203 15.00 -1.64 -13.86
CA LEU A 203 14.97 -1.91 -12.43
C LEU A 203 16.20 -1.32 -11.71
N LYS A 204 17.39 -1.41 -12.30
CA LYS A 204 18.62 -0.78 -11.78
C LYS A 204 18.53 0.73 -11.67
N ASN A 205 17.80 1.39 -12.56
CA ASN A 205 17.57 2.84 -12.51
C ASN A 205 16.45 3.21 -11.54
N LEU A 206 15.37 2.43 -11.50
CA LEU A 206 14.28 2.62 -10.53
C LEU A 206 14.80 2.53 -9.09
N ARG A 207 15.73 1.62 -8.79
CA ARG A 207 16.40 1.50 -7.48
C ARG A 207 16.95 2.80 -6.89
N ARG A 208 17.30 3.76 -7.75
CA ARG A 208 17.89 5.05 -7.36
C ARG A 208 16.86 6.11 -6.97
N VAL A 209 15.57 5.82 -7.16
CA VAL A 209 14.45 6.76 -7.00
C VAL A 209 13.52 6.31 -5.85
N THR A 210 12.75 7.24 -5.28
CA THR A 210 11.96 7.10 -4.04
C THR A 210 10.87 6.01 -4.08
N GLY A 211 10.61 5.40 -2.92
CA GLY A 211 9.51 4.47 -2.60
C GLY A 211 9.38 4.35 -1.07
N SER A 212 8.26 3.88 -0.52
CA SER A 212 8.15 3.83 0.95
C SER A 212 9.04 2.76 1.55
N VAL A 213 9.67 3.17 2.63
CA VAL A 213 10.58 2.36 3.40
C VAL A 213 9.85 1.85 4.63
N TYR A 214 9.86 0.53 4.81
CA TYR A 214 9.34 -0.15 5.98
C TYR A 214 10.48 -0.85 6.71
N PHE A 215 10.56 -0.69 8.02
CA PHE A 215 11.57 -1.31 8.88
C PHE A 215 10.99 -2.52 9.60
N LYS A 216 11.77 -3.59 9.70
CA LYS A 216 11.35 -4.86 10.29
C LYS A 216 11.03 -4.64 11.77
N VAL A 217 9.83 -5.04 12.16
CA VAL A 217 9.42 -5.04 13.56
C VAL A 217 10.12 -6.22 14.22
N THR A 218 10.97 -5.94 15.20
CA THR A 218 11.59 -6.98 16.01
C THR A 218 10.64 -7.24 17.18
N SER A 219 10.16 -8.47 17.35
CA SER A 219 9.49 -8.82 18.62
C SER A 219 10.53 -8.63 19.71
N LYS A 220 10.25 -7.74 20.67
CA LYS A 220 10.84 -7.86 22.00
C LYS A 220 10.17 -9.03 22.72
#